data_AF-A0AAP2BIK3-F1
#
_entry.id   AF-A0AAP2BIK3-F1
#
_cell.length_a   1.000
_cell.length_b   1.000
_cell.length_c   1.000
_cell.angle_alpha   90.00
_cell.angle_beta   90.00
_cell.angle_gamma   90.00
#
_symmetry.space_group_name_H-M   'P 1'
#
loop_
_entity.id
_entity.type
_entity.pdbx_description
1 polymer ?
#
loop_
_entity_poly.entity_id
_entity_poly.type
_entity_poly.pdbx_seq_one_letter_code
_entity_poly.pdbx_strand_id
1 'polypeptide(L)'
;MTVQISSVLTVQKKELDERAIIQKIEDECLSSGFDVTTVRIMVNFIDHMLEQYSEKLAVPPGEIIQALESIRSYSAPNFYQEANLPDLDDVTIYETLTDFRNAIPSQKFRCPSCGGVSNSAYDCDAIKATKEHPDGVVCGWKSYGLFRTINKGARILILSDFLTKPVVHEIFMPLDIEECEKKRKEEEAENEHL
;
A
#
# COMPACT_ATOMS: atom_id res chain seq x y z
N MET A 1 46.66 27.21 -27.52
CA MET A 1 46.62 26.20 -26.43
C MET A 1 45.48 26.59 -25.50
N THR A 2 44.37 25.89 -25.54
CA THR A 2 43.36 25.91 -24.48
C THR A 2 42.65 24.57 -24.49
N VAL A 3 42.57 24.02 -23.28
CA VAL A 3 42.39 22.62 -22.92
C VAL A 3 40.92 22.22 -23.07
N GLN A 4 40.64 21.11 -23.78
CA GLN A 4 39.43 20.31 -23.56
C GLN A 4 39.44 19.81 -22.11
N ILE A 5 38.32 19.88 -21.40
CA ILE A 5 37.81 18.80 -20.51
C ILE A 5 36.38 19.18 -20.11
N SER A 6 35.43 18.32 -20.45
CA SER A 6 34.49 17.75 -19.47
C SER A 6 33.71 16.63 -20.15
N SER A 7 34.30 15.43 -20.04
CA SER A 7 33.58 14.17 -20.23
C SER A 7 32.52 14.10 -19.13
N VAL A 8 31.26 14.29 -19.51
CA VAL A 8 30.12 13.95 -18.66
C VAL A 8 30.04 12.44 -18.68
N LEU A 9 30.49 11.82 -17.59
CA LEU A 9 30.19 10.43 -17.25
C LEU A 9 28.68 10.28 -17.11
N THR A 10 28.00 10.00 -18.22
CA THR A 10 26.71 9.32 -18.19
C THR A 10 26.95 7.94 -17.60
N VAL A 11 26.71 7.80 -16.30
CA VAL A 11 26.47 6.50 -15.68
C VAL A 11 25.27 5.93 -16.44
N GLN A 12 25.53 4.96 -17.32
CA GLN A 12 24.45 4.19 -17.92
C GLN A 12 23.77 3.44 -16.78
N LYS A 13 22.65 3.96 -16.29
CA LYS A 13 21.74 3.23 -15.42
C LYS A 13 21.34 2.01 -16.25
N LYS A 14 21.84 0.83 -15.91
CA LYS A 14 21.47 -0.41 -16.59
C LYS A 14 19.96 -0.56 -16.41
N GLU A 15 19.23 -0.42 -17.50
CA GLU A 15 17.79 -0.61 -17.52
C GLU A 15 17.51 -2.02 -16.98
N LEU A 16 16.70 -2.09 -15.93
CA LEU A 16 16.32 -3.36 -15.31
C LEU A 16 15.31 -4.01 -16.23
N ASP A 17 15.67 -5.17 -16.78
CA ASP A 17 14.79 -5.94 -17.66
C ASP A 17 13.73 -6.65 -16.80
N GLU A 18 12.51 -6.07 -16.73
CA GLU A 18 11.42 -6.67 -15.96
C GLU A 18 11.06 -8.07 -16.44
N ARG A 19 11.17 -8.34 -17.75
CA ARG A 19 10.84 -9.64 -18.33
C ARG A 19 11.83 -10.72 -17.90
N ALA A 20 13.11 -10.38 -17.81
CA ALA A 20 14.10 -11.29 -17.24
C ALA A 20 13.82 -11.62 -15.76
N ILE A 21 13.32 -10.66 -14.97
CA ILE A 21 12.96 -10.89 -13.56
C ILE A 21 11.71 -11.79 -13.47
N ILE A 22 10.67 -11.51 -14.25
CA ILE A 22 9.43 -12.31 -14.28
C ILE A 22 9.74 -13.75 -14.70
N GLN A 23 10.56 -13.95 -15.75
CA GLN A 23 10.95 -15.30 -16.19
C GLN A 23 11.65 -16.08 -15.08
N LYS A 24 12.53 -15.42 -14.31
CA LYS A 24 13.20 -16.05 -13.18
C LYS A 24 12.21 -16.48 -12.09
N ILE A 25 11.20 -15.67 -11.81
CA ILE A 25 10.13 -15.99 -10.84
C ILE A 25 9.30 -17.18 -11.33
N GLU A 26 8.96 -17.21 -12.63
CA GLU A 26 8.27 -18.33 -13.26
C GLU A 26 9.07 -19.64 -13.13
N ASP A 27 10.35 -19.62 -13.49
CA ASP A 27 11.24 -20.77 -13.42
C ASP A 27 11.41 -21.28 -11.97
N GLU A 28 11.51 -20.36 -10.99
CA GLU A 28 11.55 -20.67 -9.55
C GLU A 28 10.27 -21.40 -9.12
N CYS A 29 9.10 -20.95 -9.56
CA CYS A 29 7.83 -21.56 -9.18
C CYS A 29 7.64 -22.95 -9.78
N LEU A 30 7.93 -23.10 -11.08
CA LEU A 30 7.84 -24.38 -11.77
C LEU A 30 8.80 -25.41 -11.16
N SER A 31 10.04 -25.01 -10.86
CA SER A 31 11.02 -25.88 -10.21
C SER A 31 10.66 -26.22 -8.75
N SER A 32 9.87 -25.37 -8.08
CA SER A 32 9.33 -25.61 -6.74
C SER A 32 8.07 -26.48 -6.72
N GLY A 33 7.58 -26.93 -7.89
CA GLY A 33 6.46 -27.86 -8.02
C GLY A 33 5.07 -27.22 -8.06
N PHE A 34 4.97 -25.89 -8.25
CA PHE A 34 3.69 -25.27 -8.56
C PHE A 34 3.22 -25.69 -9.96
N ASP A 35 1.91 -25.89 -10.12
CA ASP A 35 1.36 -26.24 -11.42
C ASP A 35 1.35 -25.03 -12.37
N VAL A 36 1.39 -25.30 -13.67
CA VAL A 36 1.45 -24.28 -14.73
C VAL A 36 0.28 -23.29 -14.66
N THR A 37 -0.90 -23.71 -14.19
CA THR A 37 -2.06 -22.81 -14.08
C THR A 37 -1.83 -21.79 -12.99
N THR A 38 -1.36 -22.22 -11.81
CA THR A 38 -1.01 -21.33 -10.70
C THR A 38 0.07 -20.32 -11.12
N VAL A 39 1.12 -20.80 -11.80
CA VAL A 39 2.22 -19.93 -12.27
C VAL A 39 1.71 -18.91 -13.29
N ARG A 40 0.87 -19.33 -14.24
CA ARG A 40 0.28 -18.41 -15.24
C ARG A 40 -0.63 -17.36 -14.60
N ILE A 41 -1.44 -17.73 -13.61
CA ILE A 41 -2.28 -16.77 -12.87
C ILE A 41 -1.41 -15.72 -12.18
N MET A 42 -0.35 -16.16 -11.51
CA MET A 42 0.62 -15.27 -10.86
C MET A 42 1.31 -14.34 -11.87
N VAL A 43 1.80 -14.85 -13.00
CA VAL A 43 2.46 -14.01 -14.02
C VAL A 43 1.50 -12.97 -14.60
N ASN A 44 0.26 -13.35 -14.92
CA ASN A 44 -0.76 -12.40 -15.37
C ASN A 44 -1.05 -11.32 -14.32
N PHE A 45 -1.08 -11.71 -13.04
CA PHE A 45 -1.23 -10.75 -11.94
C PHE A 45 -0.05 -9.78 -11.88
N ILE A 46 1.19 -10.29 -11.99
CA ILE A 46 2.40 -9.44 -11.98
C ILE A 46 2.36 -8.44 -13.13
N ASP A 47 2.03 -8.88 -14.35
CA ASP A 47 1.96 -8.00 -15.52
C ASP A 47 0.94 -6.87 -15.33
N HIS A 48 -0.27 -7.19 -14.86
CA HIS A 48 -1.31 -6.19 -14.60
C HIS A 48 -0.92 -5.23 -13.47
N MET A 49 -0.41 -5.76 -12.36
CA MET A 49 0.04 -4.96 -11.23
C MET A 49 1.17 -4.01 -11.62
N LEU A 50 2.14 -4.47 -12.41
CA LEU A 50 3.25 -3.63 -12.86
C LEU A 50 2.82 -2.50 -13.80
N GLU A 51 1.91 -2.77 -14.72
CA GLU A 51 1.33 -1.74 -15.59
C GLU A 51 0.67 -0.64 -14.74
N GLN A 52 -0.21 -1.04 -13.82
CA GLN A 52 -0.94 -0.10 -12.99
C GLN A 52 -0.02 0.68 -12.03
N TYR A 53 0.87 -0.03 -11.32
CA TYR A 53 1.79 0.59 -10.37
C TYR A 53 2.77 1.53 -11.07
N SER A 54 3.26 1.16 -12.26
CA SER A 54 4.17 2.01 -13.03
C SER A 54 3.51 3.32 -13.43
N GLU A 55 2.26 3.27 -13.90
CA GLU A 55 1.48 4.45 -14.24
C GLU A 55 1.22 5.35 -13.01
N LYS A 56 0.70 4.77 -11.93
CA LYS A 56 0.27 5.52 -10.75
C LYS A 56 1.42 6.10 -9.93
N LEU A 57 2.57 5.41 -9.91
CA LEU A 57 3.74 5.82 -9.14
C LEU A 57 4.77 6.57 -9.99
N ALA A 58 4.61 6.59 -11.32
CA ALA A 58 5.60 7.10 -12.27
C ALA A 58 6.99 6.45 -12.09
N VAL A 59 7.01 5.15 -11.75
CA VAL A 59 8.22 4.36 -11.52
C VAL A 59 8.35 3.29 -12.62
N PRO A 60 9.55 3.03 -13.18
CA PRO A 60 9.72 1.97 -14.17
C PRO A 60 9.35 0.58 -13.63
N PRO A 61 8.66 -0.29 -14.41
CA PRO A 61 8.26 -1.63 -13.96
C PRO A 61 9.41 -2.47 -13.38
N GLY A 62 10.59 -2.42 -14.03
CA GLY A 62 11.80 -3.10 -13.56
C GLY A 62 12.27 -2.68 -12.17
N GLU A 63 12.10 -1.41 -11.78
CA GLU A 63 12.43 -0.92 -10.43
C GLU A 63 11.40 -1.42 -9.40
N ILE A 64 10.11 -1.46 -9.77
CA ILE A 64 9.02 -1.93 -8.90
C ILE A 64 9.18 -3.42 -8.59
N ILE A 65 9.33 -4.27 -9.61
CA ILE A 65 9.47 -5.71 -9.39
C ILE A 65 10.76 -6.05 -8.64
N GLN A 66 11.84 -5.31 -8.89
CA GLN A 66 13.08 -5.50 -8.13
C GLN A 66 12.90 -5.14 -6.65
N ALA A 67 12.22 -4.03 -6.34
CA ALA A 67 11.92 -3.65 -4.96
C ALA A 67 11.06 -4.72 -4.27
N LEU A 68 10.03 -5.22 -4.95
CA LEU A 68 9.15 -6.29 -4.45
C LEU A 68 9.92 -7.58 -4.16
N GLU A 69 10.75 -8.02 -5.12
CA GLU A 69 11.61 -9.21 -4.94
C GLU A 69 12.63 -9.03 -3.80
N SER A 70 13.06 -7.79 -3.51
CA SER A 70 14.00 -7.53 -2.42
C SER A 70 13.42 -7.78 -1.02
N ILE A 71 12.09 -7.72 -0.88
CA ILE A 71 11.37 -7.97 0.39
C ILE A 71 10.63 -9.31 0.42
N ARG A 72 10.47 -9.97 -0.74
CA ARG A 72 9.78 -11.26 -0.82
C ARG A 72 10.55 -12.30 -0.01
N SER A 73 9.87 -12.87 0.98
CA SER A 73 10.46 -13.85 1.93
C SER A 73 9.77 -15.21 1.89
N TYR A 74 8.81 -15.39 0.97
CA TYR A 74 8.04 -16.62 0.80
C TYR A 74 7.67 -16.83 -0.68
N SER A 75 6.98 -17.93 -0.98
CA SER A 75 6.68 -18.37 -2.34
C SER A 75 5.98 -17.29 -3.17
N ALA A 76 6.45 -17.07 -4.40
CA ALA A 76 5.93 -16.01 -5.27
C ALA A 76 4.41 -16.06 -5.51
N PRO A 77 3.74 -17.21 -5.70
CA PRO A 77 2.28 -17.23 -5.89
C PRO A 77 1.50 -16.72 -4.67
N ASN A 78 2.03 -16.90 -3.46
CA ASN A 78 1.45 -16.35 -2.25
C ASN A 78 1.83 -14.88 -2.04
N PHE A 79 2.98 -14.43 -2.55
CA PHE A 79 3.42 -13.05 -2.40
C PHE A 79 2.67 -12.13 -3.37
N TYR A 80 2.64 -12.50 -4.65
CA TYR A 80 1.97 -11.79 -5.74
C TYR A 80 0.48 -12.13 -5.79
N GLN A 81 -0.27 -11.51 -4.89
CA GLN A 81 -1.72 -11.57 -4.83
C GLN A 81 -2.31 -10.23 -4.39
N GLU A 82 -3.55 -9.96 -4.77
CA GLU A 82 -4.27 -8.71 -4.48
C GLU A 82 -4.30 -8.36 -2.99
N ALA A 83 -4.36 -9.36 -2.11
CA ALA A 83 -4.34 -9.12 -0.66
C ALA A 83 -3.04 -8.43 -0.17
N ASN A 84 -1.92 -8.63 -0.87
CA ASN A 84 -0.63 -8.01 -0.54
C ASN A 84 -0.33 -6.80 -1.41
N LEU A 85 -0.74 -6.86 -2.67
CA LEU A 85 -0.48 -5.86 -3.71
C LEU A 85 -1.83 -5.45 -4.32
N PRO A 86 -2.64 -4.65 -3.58
CA PRO A 86 -3.96 -4.27 -4.03
C PRO A 86 -3.87 -3.28 -5.20
N ASP A 87 -4.96 -3.17 -5.95
CA ASP A 87 -5.14 -2.08 -6.90
C ASP A 87 -4.98 -0.71 -6.22
N LEU A 88 -4.25 0.21 -6.85
CA LEU A 88 -3.96 1.55 -6.34
C LEU A 88 -5.07 2.59 -6.55
N ASP A 89 -6.21 2.28 -7.19
CA ASP A 89 -7.31 3.22 -7.42
C ASP A 89 -7.95 3.69 -6.10
N ASP A 90 -8.07 2.80 -5.12
CA ASP A 90 -8.57 3.09 -3.77
C ASP A 90 -7.44 3.38 -2.77
N VAL A 91 -6.24 3.72 -3.26
CA VAL A 91 -5.06 3.99 -2.42
C VAL A 91 -4.67 5.45 -2.51
N THR A 92 -4.67 6.14 -1.38
CA THR A 92 -4.17 7.51 -1.33
C THR A 92 -2.64 7.50 -1.30
N ILE A 93 -2.03 8.05 -2.35
CA ILE A 93 -0.58 8.18 -2.46
C ILE A 93 -0.14 9.52 -1.87
N TYR A 94 0.79 9.47 -0.93
CA TYR A 94 1.48 10.64 -0.40
C TYR A 94 2.93 10.62 -0.85
N GLU A 95 3.47 11.77 -1.26
CA GLU A 95 4.86 11.88 -1.69
C GLU A 95 5.81 11.44 -0.56
N THR A 96 5.61 11.99 0.65
CA THR A 96 6.40 11.66 1.83
C THR A 96 5.53 11.32 3.05
N LEU A 97 6.16 10.68 4.05
CA LEU A 97 5.53 10.46 5.36
C LEU A 97 5.13 11.78 6.05
N THR A 98 5.83 12.86 5.77
CA THR A 98 5.51 14.20 6.30
C THR A 98 4.20 14.71 5.70
N ASP A 99 3.97 14.51 4.40
CA ASP A 99 2.74 14.93 3.73
C ASP A 99 1.54 14.17 4.28
N PHE A 100 1.69 12.86 4.50
CA PHE A 100 0.67 12.07 5.19
C PHE A 100 0.36 12.63 6.58
N ARG A 101 1.38 12.89 7.41
CA ARG A 101 1.19 13.46 8.76
C ARG A 101 0.52 14.83 8.73
N ASN A 102 0.85 15.66 7.75
CA ASN A 102 0.22 16.97 7.57
C ASN A 102 -1.25 16.85 7.16
N ALA A 103 -1.63 15.79 6.43
CA ALA A 103 -3.01 15.51 6.08
C ALA A 103 -3.86 14.99 7.26
N ILE A 104 -3.22 14.49 8.33
CA ILE A 104 -3.88 13.95 9.51
C ILE A 104 -3.39 14.61 10.82
N PRO A 105 -3.52 15.94 10.97
CA PRO A 105 -2.92 16.68 12.08
C PRO A 105 -3.40 16.19 13.46
N SER A 106 -4.60 15.63 13.57
CA SER A 106 -5.11 15.09 14.84
C SER A 106 -4.34 13.85 15.30
N GLN A 107 -3.78 13.08 14.36
CA GLN A 107 -3.20 11.75 14.57
C GLN A 107 -4.15 10.82 15.33
N LYS A 108 -5.46 10.94 15.05
CA LYS A 108 -6.52 10.11 15.60
C LYS A 108 -7.13 9.25 14.52
N PHE A 109 -7.47 8.02 14.89
CA PHE A 109 -7.96 7.02 13.95
C PHE A 109 -9.22 6.34 14.47
N ARG A 110 -10.22 6.12 13.62
CA ARG A 110 -11.42 5.36 13.95
C ARG A 110 -11.15 3.87 13.80
N CYS A 111 -11.26 3.15 14.91
CA CYS A 111 -11.17 1.69 14.89
C CYS A 111 -12.29 1.10 14.03
N PRO A 112 -12.01 0.22 13.07
CA PRO A 112 -13.02 -0.37 12.17
C PRO A 112 -13.95 -1.36 12.88
N SER A 113 -13.44 -2.00 13.94
CA SER A 113 -14.19 -3.00 14.71
C SER A 113 -15.12 -2.35 15.72
N CYS A 114 -14.58 -1.44 16.55
CA CYS A 114 -15.36 -0.85 17.63
C CYS A 114 -15.86 0.57 17.31
N GLY A 115 -15.31 1.28 16.34
CA GLY A 115 -15.69 2.67 16.04
C GLY A 115 -15.16 3.70 17.06
N GLY A 116 -14.42 3.26 18.08
CA GLY A 116 -13.73 4.13 19.03
C GLY A 116 -12.55 4.87 18.40
N VAL A 117 -12.12 5.95 19.04
CA VAL A 117 -10.97 6.74 18.61
C VAL A 117 -9.70 6.17 19.21
N SER A 118 -8.72 5.88 18.36
CA SER A 118 -7.42 5.35 18.72
C SER A 118 -6.31 6.36 18.46
N ASN A 119 -5.24 6.29 19.26
CA ASN A 119 -3.99 7.02 19.05
C ASN A 119 -3.01 6.27 18.12
N SER A 120 -3.35 5.04 17.72
CA SER A 120 -2.54 4.24 16.80
C SER A 120 -3.31 3.97 15.52
N ALA A 121 -2.59 4.01 14.40
CA ALA A 121 -3.13 3.67 13.09
C ALA A 121 -3.39 2.17 12.91
N TYR A 122 -2.79 1.32 13.77
CA TYR A 122 -2.77 -0.14 13.61
C TYR A 122 -3.34 -0.90 14.81
N ASP A 123 -3.23 -0.38 16.04
CA ASP A 123 -3.54 -1.10 17.28
C ASP A 123 -4.55 -0.31 18.13
N CYS A 124 -5.77 -0.82 18.25
CA CYS A 124 -6.84 -0.10 18.91
C CYS A 124 -6.65 -0.06 20.44
N ASP A 125 -6.41 1.13 20.96
CA ASP A 125 -6.29 1.46 22.38
C ASP A 125 -7.58 2.06 22.99
N ALA A 126 -8.67 2.15 22.21
CA ALA A 126 -9.95 2.65 22.71
C ALA A 126 -10.55 1.76 23.80
N ILE A 127 -10.98 2.38 24.89
CA ILE A 127 -11.70 1.74 26.01
C ILE A 127 -13.21 1.84 25.75
N LYS A 128 -13.92 0.73 25.92
CA LYS A 128 -15.39 0.67 25.80
C LYS A 128 -16.03 0.00 26.98
N ALA A 129 -17.02 0.67 27.58
CA ALA A 129 -17.92 0.05 28.54
C ALA A 129 -18.82 -0.97 27.82
N THR A 130 -18.97 -2.15 28.40
CA THR A 130 -19.98 -3.15 28.00
C THR A 130 -20.92 -3.42 29.18
N LYS A 131 -21.98 -4.20 28.96
CA LYS A 131 -22.87 -4.60 30.07
C LYS A 131 -22.13 -5.41 31.13
N GLU A 132 -21.16 -6.22 30.70
CA GLU A 132 -20.33 -7.06 31.57
C GLU A 132 -19.16 -6.28 32.20
N HIS A 133 -18.69 -5.21 31.54
CA HIS A 133 -17.59 -4.36 32.01
C HIS A 133 -17.98 -2.88 31.98
N PRO A 134 -18.72 -2.39 32.99
CA PRO A 134 -19.15 -0.99 33.06
C PRO A 134 -17.99 0.00 33.12
N ASP A 135 -16.87 -0.40 33.75
CA ASP A 135 -15.66 0.42 33.88
C ASP A 135 -14.80 0.45 32.60
N GLY A 136 -15.18 -0.34 31.59
CA GLY A 136 -14.56 -0.36 30.28
C GLY A 136 -13.51 -1.45 30.08
N VAL A 137 -13.42 -1.93 28.84
CA VAL A 137 -12.39 -2.86 28.35
C VAL A 137 -11.75 -2.31 27.09
N VAL A 138 -10.44 -2.50 26.94
CA VAL A 138 -9.69 -2.12 25.74
C VAL A 138 -10.10 -3.03 24.58
N CYS A 139 -10.42 -2.45 23.43
CA CYS A 139 -10.84 -3.23 22.26
C CYS A 139 -9.74 -4.13 21.70
N GLY A 140 -8.50 -3.63 21.58
CA GLY A 140 -7.35 -4.43 21.16
C GLY A 140 -7.35 -4.93 19.72
N TRP A 141 -8.24 -4.40 18.86
CA TRP A 141 -8.26 -4.73 17.43
C TRP A 141 -6.95 -4.33 16.74
N LYS A 142 -6.54 -5.09 15.71
CA LYS A 142 -5.28 -4.89 14.97
C LYS A 142 -5.52 -4.91 13.47
N SER A 143 -5.08 -3.89 12.73
CA SER A 143 -5.28 -3.83 11.27
C SER A 143 -4.40 -4.81 10.48
N TYR A 144 -3.37 -5.38 11.12
CA TYR A 144 -2.54 -6.44 10.54
C TYR A 144 -3.01 -7.86 10.93
N GLY A 145 -4.18 -7.99 11.55
CA GLY A 145 -4.83 -9.28 11.81
C GLY A 145 -5.59 -9.82 10.59
N LEU A 146 -6.17 -11.02 10.73
CA LEU A 146 -6.86 -11.73 9.65
C LEU A 146 -7.94 -10.89 8.94
N PHE A 147 -8.72 -10.12 9.69
CA PHE A 147 -9.84 -9.30 9.18
C PHE A 147 -9.45 -7.86 8.85
N ARG A 148 -8.17 -7.52 9.00
CA ARG A 148 -7.59 -6.21 8.73
C ARG A 148 -8.46 -5.04 9.21
N THR A 149 -8.96 -4.21 8.31
CA THR A 149 -9.85 -3.09 8.64
C THR A 149 -11.31 -3.32 8.26
N ILE A 150 -11.68 -4.53 7.82
CA ILE A 150 -13.06 -4.87 7.43
C ILE A 150 -13.63 -3.83 6.43
N ASN A 151 -12.78 -3.37 5.50
CA ASN A 151 -13.09 -2.32 4.51
C ASN A 151 -13.59 -0.98 5.10
N LYS A 152 -13.25 -0.68 6.35
CA LYS A 152 -13.55 0.60 7.02
C LYS A 152 -12.30 1.41 7.36
N GLY A 153 -11.13 0.95 6.92
CA GLY A 153 -9.86 1.64 7.06
C GLY A 153 -9.54 2.51 5.86
N ALA A 154 -8.35 3.10 5.89
CA ALA A 154 -7.75 3.77 4.74
C ALA A 154 -6.59 2.92 4.20
N ARG A 155 -6.40 2.94 2.88
CA ARG A 155 -5.20 2.42 2.24
C ARG A 155 -4.33 3.58 1.80
N ILE A 156 -3.07 3.56 2.21
CA ILE A 156 -2.11 4.62 1.87
C ILE A 156 -0.79 4.04 1.35
N LEU A 157 -0.08 4.82 0.56
CA LEU A 157 1.26 4.52 0.08
C LEU A 157 2.13 5.78 0.25
N ILE A 158 3.37 5.59 0.71
CA ILE A 158 4.38 6.66 0.81
C ILE A 158 5.38 6.49 -0.34
N LEU A 159 5.33 7.38 -1.33
CA LEU A 159 6.07 7.21 -2.59
C LEU A 159 7.58 7.23 -2.37
N SER A 160 8.08 8.16 -1.55
CA SER A 160 9.52 8.29 -1.26
C SER A 160 10.16 7.02 -0.69
N ASP A 161 9.35 6.20 0.00
CA ASP A 161 9.81 5.00 0.69
C ASP A 161 9.54 3.73 -0.13
N PHE A 162 8.70 3.80 -1.16
CA PHE A 162 8.14 2.65 -1.86
C PHE A 162 9.21 1.70 -2.39
N LEU A 163 10.24 2.20 -3.07
CA LEU A 163 11.30 1.34 -3.62
C LEU A 163 12.16 0.65 -2.54
N THR A 164 12.14 1.15 -1.30
CA THR A 164 12.84 0.52 -0.16
C THR A 164 11.92 -0.38 0.66
N LYS A 165 10.62 -0.08 0.67
CA LYS A 165 9.57 -0.75 1.44
C LYS A 165 8.27 -0.73 0.62
N PRO A 166 8.14 -1.60 -0.40
CA PRO A 166 6.99 -1.57 -1.30
C PRO A 166 5.76 -2.17 -0.61
N VAL A 167 5.11 -1.35 0.21
CA VAL A 167 3.99 -1.73 1.06
C VAL A 167 2.86 -0.73 0.86
N VAL A 168 1.67 -1.25 0.56
CA VAL A 168 0.42 -0.50 0.72
C VAL A 168 -0.04 -0.71 2.17
N HIS A 169 -0.13 0.37 2.92
CA HIS A 169 -0.51 0.33 4.32
C HIS A 169 -2.02 0.35 4.46
N GLU A 170 -2.59 -0.66 5.12
CA GLU A 170 -3.99 -0.67 5.54
C GLU A 170 -4.10 -0.26 7.01
N ILE A 171 -4.58 0.96 7.23
CA ILE A 171 -4.66 1.61 8.54
C ILE A 171 -6.12 1.86 8.95
N PHE A 172 -6.34 2.04 10.25
CA PHE A 172 -7.60 2.60 10.73
C PHE A 172 -7.88 3.95 10.07
N MET A 173 -9.16 4.26 9.85
CA MET A 173 -9.55 5.48 9.12
C MET A 173 -9.12 6.72 9.90
N PRO A 174 -8.25 7.60 9.36
CA PRO A 174 -7.90 8.84 10.03
C PRO A 174 -9.11 9.76 10.16
N LEU A 175 -9.31 10.36 11.33
CA LEU A 175 -10.49 11.20 11.57
C LEU A 175 -10.51 12.45 10.69
N ASP A 176 -9.35 13.06 10.43
CA ASP A 176 -9.26 14.26 9.59
C ASP A 176 -9.71 13.98 8.14
N ILE A 177 -9.39 12.78 7.62
CA ILE A 177 -9.83 12.32 6.30
C ILE A 177 -11.32 11.99 6.31
N GLU A 178 -11.78 11.25 7.33
CA GLU A 178 -13.19 10.90 7.51
C GLU A 178 -14.09 12.14 7.54
N GLU A 179 -13.68 13.19 8.25
CA GLU A 179 -14.42 14.44 8.34
C GLU A 179 -14.42 15.22 7.03
N CYS A 180 -13.30 15.23 6.30
CA CYS A 180 -13.22 15.85 4.98
C CYS A 180 -14.13 15.16 3.96
N GLU A 181 -14.20 13.83 3.98
CA GLU A 181 -15.12 13.06 3.14
C GLU A 181 -16.59 13.32 3.45
N LYS A 182 -16.96 13.46 4.73
CA LYS A 182 -18.34 13.78 5.13
C LYS A 182 -18.76 15.15 4.61
N LYS A 183 -17.93 16.17 4.80
CA LYS A 183 -18.20 17.54 4.32
C LYS A 183 -18.41 17.59 2.81
N ARG A 184 -17.54 16.92 2.03
CA ARG A 184 -17.69 16.85 0.56
C ARG A 184 -19.03 16.23 0.14
N LYS A 185 -19.45 15.13 0.78
CA LYS A 185 -20.73 14.48 0.49
C LYS A 185 -21.93 15.34 0.84
N GLU A 186 -21.84 16.10 1.93
CA GLU A 186 -22.88 17.06 2.33
C GLU A 186 -23.01 18.20 1.29
N GLU A 187 -21.88 18.76 0.84
CA GLU A 187 -21.84 19.80 -0.20
C GLU A 187 -22.35 19.32 -1.57
N GLU A 188 -22.03 18.09 -1.97
CA GLU A 188 -22.54 17.49 -3.21
C GLU A 188 -24.07 17.28 -3.16
N ALA A 189 -24.59 16.78 -2.04
CA ALA A 189 -26.03 16.56 -1.86
C ALA A 189 -26.83 17.86 -1.87
N GLU A 190 -26.29 18.94 -1.33
CA GLU A 190 -26.91 20.28 -1.36
C GLU A 190 -26.95 20.85 -2.79
N ASN A 191 -25.92 20.60 -3.60
CA ASN A 191 -25.85 21.09 -4.98
C ASN A 191 -26.74 20.31 -5.96
N GLU A 192 -27.05 19.04 -5.69
CA GLU A 192 -28.00 18.25 -6.51
C GLU A 192 -29.48 18.62 -6.27
N HIS A 193 -29.78 19.37 -5.22
CA HIS A 193 -31.14 19.82 -4.88
C HIS A 193 -31.46 21.26 -5.37
N LEU A 194 -30.56 21.88 -6.14
CA LEU A 194 -30.71 23.18 -6.79
C LEU A 194 -30.97 23.03 -8.30
#